data_AF-A0A662IWL2-F1
#
_entry.id   AF-A0A662IWL2-F1
#
_cell.length_a   1.000
_cell.length_b   1.000
_cell.length_c   1.000
_cell.angle_alpha   90.00
_cell.angle_beta   90.00
_cell.angle_gamma   90.00
#
_symmetry.space_group_name_H-M   'P 1'
#
loop_
_entity.id
_entity.type
_entity.pdbx_description
1 polymer ?
#
loop_
_entity_poly.entity_id
_entity_poly.type
_entity_poly.pdbx_seq_one_letter_code
_entity_poly.pdbx_strand_id
1 'polypeptide(L)'
;MVELQVNIKGEGGKAYEGLLRDVMMDLGVSGFMEAVRLALDPYKALFAMSVRLKRTSRPIRLAEVADVELSGEGIDVKISDEKFSPDVVKALEEIYGESVKHVSRFEISVKGVFDKSSVENLVICDYAEKMEKLVLELMMKVAPEGFRSVKVSKRGDEVLLVASEDPLTEELLEEAEELLKG
;
A
#
# COMPACT_ATOMS: atom_id res chain seq x y z
N MET A 1 1.85 4.52 16.34
CA MET A 1 0.84 5.42 15.76
C MET A 1 1.54 6.19 14.65
N VAL A 2 0.91 6.37 13.49
CA VAL A 2 1.52 7.12 12.37
C VAL A 2 1.61 8.59 12.74
N GLU A 3 2.75 9.21 12.50
CA GLU A 3 2.90 10.67 12.61
C GLU A 3 2.25 11.32 11.39
N LEU A 4 1.23 12.15 11.59
CA LEU A 4 0.51 12.82 10.51
C LEU A 4 0.69 14.33 10.61
N GLN A 5 1.16 14.94 9.53
CA GLN A 5 1.31 16.39 9.40
C GLN A 5 0.65 16.87 8.10
N VAL A 6 -0.23 17.87 8.20
CA VAL A 6 -0.98 18.43 7.07
C VAL A 6 -0.84 19.95 7.08
N ASN A 7 -0.17 20.48 6.05
CA ASN A 7 0.15 21.89 5.89
C ASN A 7 -0.57 22.46 4.66
N ILE A 8 -1.70 23.14 4.86
CA ILE A 8 -2.42 23.79 3.75
C ILE A 8 -2.29 25.29 3.88
N LYS A 9 -1.84 25.97 2.81
CA LYS A 9 -1.94 27.43 2.75
C LYS A 9 -3.40 27.82 2.52
N GLY A 10 -4.00 28.51 3.49
CA GLY A 10 -5.39 28.95 3.44
C GLY A 10 -6.32 28.12 4.32
N GLU A 11 -7.62 28.13 4.00
CA GLU A 11 -8.64 27.40 4.75
C GLU A 11 -8.78 25.95 4.24
N GLY A 12 -9.24 25.02 5.10
CA GLY A 12 -9.53 23.64 4.70
C GLY A 12 -8.56 22.56 5.21
N GLY A 13 -7.49 22.92 5.93
CA GLY A 13 -6.52 21.96 6.50
C GLY A 13 -7.16 20.78 7.24
N LYS A 14 -8.13 21.05 8.12
CA LYS A 14 -8.82 20.02 8.90
C LYS A 14 -9.67 19.06 8.05
N ALA A 15 -10.29 19.58 6.99
CA ALA A 15 -11.10 18.74 6.09
C ALA A 15 -10.21 17.78 5.29
N TYR A 16 -9.05 18.28 4.85
CA TYR A 16 -8.07 17.47 4.12
C TYR A 16 -7.39 16.42 5.01
N GLU A 17 -7.14 16.75 6.28
CA GLU A 17 -6.67 15.76 7.26
C GLU A 17 -7.69 14.64 7.45
N GLY A 18 -8.99 14.97 7.52
CA GLY A 18 -10.08 14.00 7.57
C GLY A 18 -10.10 13.09 6.33
N LEU A 19 -10.09 13.70 5.13
CA LEU A 19 -10.01 12.96 3.86
C LEU A 19 -8.83 12.00 3.83
N LEU A 20 -7.64 12.47 4.21
CA LEU A 20 -6.43 11.64 4.22
C LEU A 20 -6.58 10.46 5.19
N ARG A 21 -7.14 10.68 6.38
CA ARG A 21 -7.41 9.60 7.35
C ARG A 21 -8.40 8.58 6.81
N ASP A 22 -9.47 9.03 6.15
CA ASP A 22 -10.48 8.16 5.57
C ASP A 22 -9.88 7.28 4.46
N VAL A 23 -9.15 7.88 3.51
CA VAL A 23 -8.46 7.14 2.44
C VAL A 23 -7.42 6.16 3.02
N MET A 24 -6.69 6.56 4.07
CA MET A 24 -5.74 5.68 4.74
C MET A 24 -6.41 4.50 5.45
N MET A 25 -7.61 4.70 6.01
CA MET A 25 -8.40 3.66 6.65
C MET A 25 -8.95 2.68 5.62
N ASP A 26 -9.50 3.19 4.52
CA ASP A 26 -10.05 2.39 3.43
C ASP A 26 -8.99 1.50 2.76
N LEU A 27 -7.80 2.04 2.51
CA LEU A 27 -6.68 1.27 1.98
C LEU A 27 -6.02 0.39 3.06
N GLY A 28 -6.35 0.61 4.33
CA GLY A 28 -5.79 -0.13 5.45
C GLY A 28 -4.28 0.05 5.59
N VAL A 29 -3.77 1.24 5.25
CA VAL A 29 -2.33 1.51 5.09
C VAL A 29 -1.59 1.98 6.35
N SER A 30 -2.34 2.40 7.36
CA SER A 30 -1.81 3.01 8.58
C SER A 30 -0.81 2.10 9.34
N GLY A 31 -0.93 0.78 9.21
CA GLY A 31 -0.08 -0.18 9.92
C GLY A 31 1.39 -0.13 9.53
N PHE A 32 1.71 0.36 8.34
CA PHE A 32 3.04 0.25 7.73
C PHE A 32 3.72 1.59 7.43
N MET A 33 3.07 2.70 7.78
CA MET A 33 3.65 4.03 7.68
C MET A 33 4.28 4.43 9.03
N GLU A 34 5.42 5.10 8.98
CA GLU A 34 6.00 5.80 10.13
C GLU A 34 5.46 7.22 10.20
N ALA A 35 5.53 7.94 9.08
CA ALA A 35 5.12 9.33 8.97
C ALA A 35 4.46 9.61 7.62
N VAL A 36 3.48 10.51 7.63
CA VAL A 36 2.83 11.07 6.45
C VAL A 36 2.85 12.58 6.58
N ARG A 37 3.43 13.26 5.60
CA ARG A 37 3.44 14.72 5.49
C ARG A 37 2.74 15.11 4.20
N LEU A 38 1.82 16.06 4.31
CA LEU A 38 1.09 16.59 3.17
C LEU A 38 1.21 18.09 3.19
N ALA A 39 1.47 18.68 2.03
CA ALA A 39 1.39 20.11 1.83
C ALA A 39 0.60 20.47 0.57
N LEU A 40 -0.19 21.53 0.65
CA LEU A 40 -0.97 22.07 -0.47
C LEU A 40 -0.93 23.60 -0.45
N ASP A 41 -0.43 24.19 -1.54
CA ASP A 41 -0.56 25.60 -1.83
C ASP A 41 -1.54 25.80 -3.01
N PRO A 42 -2.80 26.18 -2.74
CA PRO A 42 -3.79 26.36 -3.80
C PRO A 42 -3.50 27.60 -4.65
N TYR A 43 -2.74 28.59 -4.15
CA TYR A 43 -2.42 29.80 -4.91
C TYR A 43 -1.37 29.55 -6.00
N LYS A 44 -0.53 28.53 -5.77
CA LYS A 44 0.49 28.07 -6.72
C LYS A 44 0.11 26.79 -7.45
N ALA A 45 -1.09 26.26 -7.19
CA ALA A 45 -1.53 24.95 -7.65
C ALA A 45 -0.44 23.89 -7.43
N LEU A 46 0.13 23.83 -6.23
CA LEU A 46 1.25 22.95 -5.89
C LEU A 46 0.88 22.04 -4.72
N PHE A 47 0.99 20.73 -4.94
CA PHE A 47 0.73 19.68 -3.96
C PHE A 47 1.99 18.86 -3.75
N ALA A 48 2.28 18.53 -2.50
CA ALA A 48 3.37 17.65 -2.13
C ALA A 48 2.93 16.68 -1.05
N MET A 49 3.30 15.41 -1.17
CA MET A 49 3.05 14.41 -0.15
C MET A 49 4.27 13.51 0.01
N SER A 50 4.78 13.44 1.22
CA SER A 50 5.82 12.50 1.61
C SER A 50 5.23 11.43 2.53
N VAL A 51 5.55 10.17 2.25
CA VAL A 51 5.25 9.04 3.12
C VAL A 51 6.54 8.30 3.44
N ARG A 52 6.85 8.20 4.73
CA ARG A 52 7.91 7.34 5.24
C ARG A 52 7.34 6.00 5.67
N LEU A 53 7.86 4.93 5.09
CA LEU A 53 7.46 3.56 5.36
C LEU A 53 8.24 2.99 6.54
N LYS A 54 7.60 2.10 7.29
CA LYS A 54 8.31 1.25 8.24
C LYS A 54 9.27 0.37 7.47
N ARG A 55 10.49 0.23 8.00
CA ARG A 55 11.44 -0.76 7.49
C ARG A 55 10.98 -2.18 7.83
N THR A 56 10.10 -2.72 7.00
CA THR A 56 9.70 -4.12 7.06
C THR A 56 10.10 -4.77 5.74
N SER A 57 11.28 -5.38 5.70
CA SER A 57 11.91 -5.88 4.48
C SER A 57 11.76 -7.38 4.28
N ARG A 58 10.88 -8.05 5.02
CA ARG A 58 10.72 -9.50 4.89
C ARG A 58 9.55 -9.82 3.96
N PRO A 59 9.73 -10.76 3.02
CA PRO A 59 8.61 -11.30 2.25
C PRO A 59 7.54 -11.85 3.19
N ILE A 60 6.28 -11.73 2.78
CA ILE A 60 5.17 -12.31 3.55
C ILE A 60 5.00 -13.76 3.15
N ARG A 61 4.90 -14.64 4.15
CA ARG A 61 4.58 -16.05 3.93
C ARG A 61 3.10 -16.33 4.11
N LEU A 62 2.62 -17.40 3.47
CA LEU A 62 1.21 -17.81 3.51
C LEU A 62 0.71 -17.96 4.95
N ALA A 63 1.49 -18.60 5.82
CA ALA A 63 1.13 -18.82 7.22
C ALA A 63 0.97 -17.54 8.06
N GLU A 64 1.39 -16.38 7.56
CA GLU A 64 1.19 -15.09 8.24
C GLU A 64 -0.21 -14.50 8.01
N VAL A 65 -0.91 -14.97 6.97
CA VAL A 65 -2.18 -14.37 6.50
C VAL A 65 -3.28 -15.40 6.20
N ALA A 66 -2.98 -16.68 6.39
CA ALA A 66 -3.91 -17.78 6.19
C ALA A 66 -3.59 -18.95 7.13
N ASP A 67 -4.63 -19.64 7.58
CA ASP A 67 -4.54 -20.91 8.27
C ASP A 67 -4.41 -22.04 7.26
N VAL A 68 -3.44 -22.94 7.47
CA VAL A 68 -3.16 -24.09 6.59
C VAL A 68 -3.45 -25.38 7.35
N GLU A 69 -4.35 -26.20 6.82
CA GLU A 69 -4.76 -27.46 7.44
C GLU A 69 -4.60 -28.63 6.47
N LEU A 70 -4.20 -29.79 7.00
CA LEU A 70 -4.18 -31.03 6.21
C LEU A 70 -5.58 -31.61 6.16
N SER A 71 -6.01 -32.01 4.97
CA SER A 71 -7.27 -32.69 4.74
C SER A 71 -7.04 -34.07 4.13
N GLY A 72 -8.10 -34.88 4.03
CA GLY A 72 -7.99 -36.21 3.41
C GLY A 72 -7.64 -36.17 1.92
N GLU A 73 -7.86 -35.05 1.25
CA GLU A 73 -7.65 -34.89 -0.20
C GLU A 73 -6.45 -34.00 -0.54
N GLY A 74 -5.80 -33.37 0.45
CA GLY A 74 -4.65 -32.49 0.26
C GLY A 74 -4.51 -31.50 1.41
N ILE A 75 -4.47 -30.21 1.08
CA ILE A 75 -4.37 -29.11 2.05
C ILE A 75 -5.49 -28.11 1.84
N ASP A 76 -6.12 -27.68 2.92
CA ASP A 76 -7.09 -26.60 2.93
C ASP A 76 -6.43 -25.32 3.49
N VAL A 77 -6.66 -24.21 2.82
CA VAL A 77 -6.12 -22.89 3.14
C VAL A 77 -7.28 -21.95 3.40
N LYS A 78 -7.32 -21.37 4.60
CA LYS A 78 -8.32 -20.39 5.01
C LYS A 78 -7.68 -19.03 5.22
N ILE A 79 -7.97 -18.09 4.34
CA ILE A 79 -7.40 -16.74 4.37
C ILE A 79 -7.98 -15.98 5.57
N SER A 80 -7.11 -15.56 6.49
CA SER A 80 -7.47 -14.82 7.71
C SER A 80 -7.34 -13.30 7.55
N ASP A 81 -6.44 -12.84 6.68
CA ASP A 81 -6.33 -11.42 6.30
C ASP A 81 -6.79 -11.22 4.85
N GLU A 82 -8.03 -10.72 4.71
CA GLU A 82 -8.69 -10.52 3.41
C GLU A 82 -7.88 -9.63 2.46
N LYS A 83 -7.04 -8.73 2.97
CA LYS A 83 -6.20 -7.84 2.15
C LYS A 83 -5.15 -8.60 1.34
N PHE A 84 -4.87 -9.84 1.70
CA PHE A 84 -3.93 -10.73 1.00
C PHE A 84 -4.63 -11.80 0.16
N SER A 85 -5.97 -11.84 0.15
CA SER A 85 -6.71 -12.83 -0.63
C SER A 85 -6.27 -12.90 -2.10
N PRO A 86 -6.09 -11.78 -2.84
CA PRO A 86 -5.61 -11.84 -4.21
C PRO A 86 -4.19 -12.40 -4.35
N ASP A 87 -3.29 -12.03 -3.42
CA ASP A 87 -1.90 -12.49 -3.42
C ASP A 87 -1.80 -13.99 -3.11
N VAL A 88 -2.59 -14.46 -2.14
CA VAL A 88 -2.68 -15.88 -1.75
C VAL A 88 -3.19 -16.73 -2.92
N VAL A 89 -4.31 -16.33 -3.53
CA VAL A 89 -4.88 -17.03 -4.68
C VAL A 89 -3.85 -17.13 -5.80
N LYS A 90 -3.25 -16.00 -6.17
CA LYS A 90 -2.25 -15.94 -7.23
C LYS A 90 -1.06 -16.86 -6.94
N ALA A 91 -0.49 -16.80 -5.73
CA ALA A 91 0.66 -17.61 -5.36
C ALA A 91 0.36 -19.12 -5.39
N LEU A 92 -0.83 -19.53 -4.92
CA LEU A 92 -1.25 -20.93 -4.98
C LEU A 92 -1.49 -21.41 -6.41
N GLU A 93 -2.14 -20.59 -7.25
CA GLU A 93 -2.40 -20.92 -8.66
C GLU A 93 -1.11 -20.99 -9.49
N GLU A 94 -0.15 -20.09 -9.25
CA GLU A 94 1.15 -20.10 -9.93
C GLU A 94 1.96 -21.39 -9.65
N ILE A 95 1.80 -21.98 -8.47
CA ILE A 95 2.58 -23.15 -8.05
C ILE A 95 1.84 -24.46 -8.27
N TYR A 96 0.55 -24.50 -7.92
CA TYR A 96 -0.24 -25.73 -7.88
C TYR A 96 -1.27 -25.82 -9.02
N GLY A 97 -1.52 -24.73 -9.75
CA GLY A 97 -2.34 -24.72 -10.97
C GLY A 97 -3.69 -25.41 -10.80
N GLU A 98 -3.95 -26.44 -11.61
CA GLU A 98 -5.23 -27.15 -11.66
C GLU A 98 -5.62 -27.85 -10.33
N SER A 99 -4.65 -28.10 -9.45
CA SER A 99 -4.88 -28.68 -8.12
C SER A 99 -5.58 -27.71 -7.17
N VAL A 100 -5.57 -26.41 -7.48
CA VAL A 100 -6.28 -25.37 -6.70
C VAL A 100 -7.78 -25.44 -6.98
N LYS A 101 -8.57 -25.52 -5.91
CA LYS A 101 -10.03 -25.52 -5.93
C LYS A 101 -10.55 -24.47 -4.97
N HIS A 102 -11.29 -23.50 -5.50
CA HIS A 102 -11.94 -22.46 -4.71
C HIS A 102 -13.19 -23.05 -4.04
N VAL A 103 -13.19 -23.14 -2.71
CA VAL A 103 -14.34 -23.57 -1.91
C VAL A 103 -15.23 -22.35 -1.62
N SER A 104 -14.60 -21.22 -1.26
CA SER A 104 -15.24 -19.91 -1.15
C SER A 104 -14.23 -18.80 -1.49
N ARG A 105 -14.62 -17.53 -1.32
CA ARG A 105 -13.71 -16.39 -1.51
C ARG A 105 -12.47 -16.44 -0.63
N PHE A 106 -12.58 -17.03 0.56
CA PHE A 106 -11.53 -17.07 1.57
C PHE A 106 -11.08 -18.49 1.92
N GLU A 107 -11.61 -19.50 1.24
CA GLU A 107 -11.30 -20.91 1.50
C GLU A 107 -10.92 -21.59 0.19
N ILE A 108 -9.71 -22.13 0.15
CA ILE A 108 -9.10 -22.75 -1.02
C ILE A 108 -8.62 -24.14 -0.62
N SER A 109 -8.91 -25.15 -1.44
CA SER A 109 -8.39 -26.51 -1.27
C SER A 109 -7.38 -26.82 -2.37
N VAL A 110 -6.21 -27.32 -2.00
CA VAL A 110 -5.14 -27.73 -2.92
C VAL A 110 -5.05 -29.26 -2.89
N LYS A 111 -5.57 -29.89 -3.94
CA LYS A 111 -5.65 -31.36 -4.01
C LYS A 111 -4.29 -32.01 -4.28
N GLY A 112 -4.06 -33.17 -3.66
CA GLY A 112 -2.87 -33.99 -3.89
C GLY A 112 -1.56 -33.42 -3.32
N VAL A 113 -1.63 -32.33 -2.55
CA VAL A 113 -0.49 -31.74 -1.85
C VAL A 113 -0.64 -32.02 -0.36
N PHE A 114 0.37 -32.65 0.25
CA PHE A 114 0.34 -33.06 1.66
C PHE A 114 1.53 -32.51 2.48
N ASP A 115 2.41 -31.74 1.84
CA ASP A 115 3.49 -31.05 2.54
C ASP A 115 3.01 -29.69 3.07
N LYS A 116 2.42 -29.72 4.26
CA LYS A 116 1.91 -28.54 4.95
C LYS A 116 3.00 -27.48 5.15
N SER A 117 4.22 -27.89 5.53
CA SER A 117 5.31 -26.96 5.82
C SER A 117 5.73 -26.18 4.57
N SER A 118 5.77 -26.84 3.41
CA SER A 118 6.07 -26.15 2.14
C SER A 118 5.00 -25.13 1.78
N VAL A 119 3.72 -25.48 1.95
CA VAL A 119 2.60 -24.55 1.70
C VAL A 119 2.63 -23.36 2.67
N GLU A 120 2.83 -23.59 3.96
CA GLU A 120 2.93 -22.55 5.00
C GLU A 120 4.06 -21.54 4.72
N ASN A 121 5.19 -22.01 4.19
CA ASN A 121 6.37 -21.18 3.92
C ASN A 121 6.35 -20.50 2.55
N LEU A 122 5.31 -20.71 1.76
CA LEU A 122 5.16 -20.09 0.46
C LEU A 122 5.19 -18.56 0.59
N VAL A 123 6.10 -17.92 -0.14
CA VAL A 123 6.14 -16.45 -0.26
C VAL A 123 4.98 -16.01 -1.14
N ILE A 124 4.07 -15.21 -0.58
CA ILE A 124 2.86 -14.75 -1.29
C ILE A 124 3.05 -13.38 -1.93
N CYS A 125 3.88 -12.51 -1.35
CA CYS A 125 4.23 -11.23 -1.93
C CYS A 125 5.52 -10.65 -1.31
N ASP A 126 6.23 -9.84 -2.09
CA ASP A 126 7.24 -8.93 -1.55
C ASP A 126 6.54 -7.78 -0.81
N TYR A 127 6.77 -7.68 0.50
CA TYR A 127 6.16 -6.67 1.36
C TYR A 127 6.49 -5.26 0.86
N ALA A 128 7.75 -5.02 0.45
CA ALA A 128 8.19 -3.70 0.03
C ALA A 128 7.46 -3.26 -1.25
N GLU A 129 7.33 -4.15 -2.23
CA GLU A 129 6.60 -3.85 -3.48
C GLU A 129 5.11 -3.61 -3.23
N LYS A 130 4.49 -4.41 -2.35
CA LYS A 130 3.06 -4.22 -2.02
C LYS A 130 2.83 -2.89 -1.31
N MET A 131 3.68 -2.54 -0.36
CA MET A 131 3.57 -1.26 0.35
C MET A 131 3.77 -0.09 -0.61
N GLU A 132 4.75 -0.17 -1.51
CA GLU A 132 4.98 0.88 -2.51
C GLU A 132 3.76 1.11 -3.39
N LYS A 133 3.11 0.05 -3.89
CA LYS A 133 1.87 0.16 -4.68
C LYS A 133 0.74 0.84 -3.90
N LEU A 134 0.52 0.44 -2.66
CA LEU A 134 -0.54 1.01 -1.81
C LEU A 134 -0.27 2.48 -1.45
N VAL A 135 1.01 2.86 -1.27
CA VAL A 135 1.43 4.23 -0.99
C VAL A 135 1.21 5.12 -2.22
N LEU A 136 1.57 4.63 -3.41
CA LEU A 136 1.29 5.35 -4.65
C LEU A 136 -0.21 5.50 -4.87
N GLU A 137 -1.01 4.47 -4.61
CA GLU A 137 -2.47 4.55 -4.68
C GLU A 137 -3.02 5.60 -3.70
N LEU A 138 -2.56 5.61 -2.45
CA LEU A 138 -2.91 6.64 -1.47
C LEU A 138 -2.60 8.04 -1.99
N MET A 139 -1.35 8.28 -2.42
CA MET A 139 -0.91 9.59 -2.87
C MET A 139 -1.72 10.09 -4.07
N MET A 140 -2.01 9.21 -5.03
CA MET A 140 -2.79 9.55 -6.21
C MET A 140 -4.26 9.83 -5.90
N LYS A 141 -4.87 9.13 -4.92
CA LYS A 141 -6.26 9.41 -4.48
C LYS A 141 -6.39 10.71 -3.69
N VAL A 142 -5.33 11.10 -2.99
CA VAL A 142 -5.32 12.32 -2.18
C VAL A 142 -4.93 13.54 -3.00
N ALA A 143 -4.11 13.39 -4.04
CA ALA A 143 -3.73 14.49 -4.92
C ALA A 143 -4.98 15.12 -5.59
N PRO A 144 -5.03 16.46 -5.76
CA PRO A 144 -6.13 17.11 -6.46
C PRO A 144 -6.26 16.63 -7.91
N GLU A 145 -7.48 16.28 -8.35
CA GLU A 145 -7.72 15.72 -9.70
C GLU A 145 -7.27 16.63 -10.85
N GLY A 146 -7.24 17.95 -10.64
CA GLY A 146 -6.77 18.93 -11.63
C GLY A 146 -5.26 18.89 -11.88
N PHE A 147 -4.49 18.29 -10.96
CA PHE A 147 -3.03 18.39 -10.96
C PHE A 147 -2.44 17.25 -11.77
N ARG A 148 -2.27 17.48 -13.08
CA ARG A 148 -1.87 16.44 -14.05
C ARG A 148 -0.37 16.26 -14.18
N SER A 149 0.42 17.28 -13.82
CA SER A 149 1.88 17.18 -13.82
C SER A 149 2.31 16.53 -12.52
N VAL A 150 2.69 15.25 -12.57
CA VAL A 150 3.05 14.46 -11.38
C VAL A 150 4.49 13.97 -11.48
N LYS A 151 5.27 14.17 -10.43
CA LYS A 151 6.61 13.59 -10.25
C LYS A 151 6.63 12.77 -8.97
N VAL A 152 7.03 11.52 -9.09
CA VAL A 152 7.27 10.62 -7.95
C VAL A 152 8.77 10.41 -7.83
N SER A 153 9.28 10.50 -6.60
CA SER A 153 10.66 10.16 -6.28
C SER A 153 10.72 9.30 -5.02
N LYS A 154 11.78 8.49 -4.92
CA LYS A 154 11.99 7.57 -3.81
C LYS A 154 13.39 7.78 -3.26
N ARG A 155 13.49 7.92 -1.93
CA ARG A 155 14.77 8.06 -1.22
C ARG A 155 14.74 7.17 0.02
N GLY A 156 15.35 5.99 -0.10
CA GLY A 156 15.34 5.01 0.99
C GLY A 156 13.93 4.46 1.26
N ASP A 157 13.43 4.69 2.47
CA ASP A 157 12.09 4.34 2.95
C ASP A 157 11.06 5.46 2.77
N GLU A 158 11.45 6.58 2.16
CA GLU A 158 10.57 7.72 1.89
C GLU A 158 10.18 7.76 0.41
N VAL A 159 8.87 7.90 0.16
CA VAL A 159 8.29 8.17 -1.15
C VAL A 159 7.75 9.60 -1.14
N LEU A 160 8.10 10.38 -2.15
CA LEU A 160 7.63 11.75 -2.35
C LEU A 160 6.86 11.83 -3.67
N LEU A 161 5.64 12.36 -3.61
CA LEU A 161 4.86 12.74 -4.77
C LEU A 161 4.68 14.26 -4.77
N VAL A 162 5.01 14.89 -5.89
CA VAL A 162 4.72 16.30 -6.17
C VAL A 162 3.77 16.36 -7.35
N ALA A 163 2.70 17.14 -7.24
CA ALA A 163 1.71 17.34 -8.29
C ALA A 163 1.41 18.82 -8.48
N SER A 164 1.16 19.23 -9.72
CA SER A 164 0.73 20.59 -10.06
C SER A 164 -0.16 20.62 -11.31
N GLU A 165 -0.91 21.71 -11.50
CA GLU A 165 -1.58 22.01 -12.77
C GLU A 165 -0.57 22.39 -13.86
N ASP A 166 0.49 23.12 -13.48
CA ASP A 166 1.55 23.57 -14.38
C ASP A 166 2.66 22.52 -14.53
N PRO A 167 3.51 22.60 -15.58
CA PRO A 167 4.68 21.75 -15.70
C PRO A 167 5.63 21.88 -14.50
N LEU A 168 6.05 20.75 -13.94
CA LEU A 168 6.97 20.74 -12.79
C LEU A 168 8.38 21.16 -13.19
N THR A 169 8.78 22.36 -12.77
CA THR A 169 10.16 22.88 -12.87
C THR A 169 10.96 22.50 -11.63
N GLU A 170 12.30 22.57 -11.70
CA GLU A 170 13.15 22.32 -10.53
C GLU A 170 12.84 23.29 -9.37
N GLU A 171 12.52 24.56 -9.66
CA GLU A 171 12.10 25.55 -8.65
C GLU A 171 10.82 25.13 -7.92
N LEU A 172 9.82 24.61 -8.65
CA LEU A 172 8.58 24.12 -8.03
C LEU A 172 8.81 22.86 -7.19
N LEU A 173 9.78 22.01 -7.57
CA LEU A 173 10.13 20.83 -6.79
C LEU A 173 10.84 21.21 -5.49
N GLU A 174 11.77 22.17 -5.55
CA GLU A 174 12.43 22.71 -4.36
C GLU A 174 11.41 23.35 -3.41
N GLU A 175 10.49 24.15 -3.94
CA GLU A 175 9.41 24.76 -3.15
C GLU A 175 8.50 23.69 -2.52
N ALA A 176 8.12 22.65 -3.28
CA ALA A 176 7.32 21.53 -2.76
C ALA A 176 7.99 20.83 -1.57
N GLU A 177 9.31 20.63 -1.63
CA GLU A 177 10.08 20.06 -0.52
C GLU A 177 10.16 21.00 0.70
N GLU A 178 10.22 22.31 0.48
CA GLU A 178 10.17 23.30 1.57
C GLU A 178 8.81 23.34 2.27
N LEU A 179 7.72 23.26 1.50
CA LEU A 179 6.36 23.20 2.04
C LEU A 179 6.12 22.00 2.97
N LEU A 180 6.82 20.89 2.72
CA LEU A 180 6.78 19.69 3.57
C LEU A 180 7.60 19.81 4.87
N LYS A 181 8.48 20.81 4.98
CA LYS A 181 9.32 21.07 6.17
C LYS A 181 8.68 22.07 7.13
N GLY A 182 7.83 22.97 6.63
CA GLY A 182 7.06 23.93 7.43
C GLY A 182 6.07 23.24 8.37
#